data_AF-A0A1W9T079-F1
#
_entry.id   AF-A0A1W9T079-F1
#
_cell.length_a   1.000
_cell.length_b   1.000
_cell.length_c   1.000
_cell.angle_alpha   90.00
_cell.angle_beta   90.00
_cell.angle_gamma   90.00
#
_symmetry.space_group_name_H-M   'P 1'
#
loop_
_entity.id
_entity.type
_entity.pdbx_description
1 polymer ?
#
loop_
_entity_poly.entity_id
_entity_poly.type
_entity_poly.pdbx_seq_one_letter_code
_entity_poly.pdbx_strand_id
1 'polypeptide(L)'
;MARDPRDAAVSRMLYRWHKGHKGKKNQYEAHLALVLKKEKNPASVSFAELCRYSGHNGWPRSIDDVVAEERVRYDRMHDFVMELGDDWFLFKYENMIAGNFDALNEYLGFAVKVDAEVPVSTGKAKVVRKKASGDWRQWFTKQDVELFKPAYKGYMELIGYDLDDWALDENPVIEPEYSSVYIQNLSSKAASNIILRFMDSIVQRMAK
;
A
#
# COMPACT_ATOMS: atom_id res chain seq x y z
N MET A 1 -8.35 12.84 0.96
CA MET A 1 -7.73 12.11 2.10
C MET A 1 -6.27 11.84 1.78
N ALA A 2 -5.35 12.31 2.61
CA ALA A 2 -3.93 12.00 2.52
C ALA A 2 -3.57 10.79 3.38
N ARG A 3 -2.50 10.09 3.04
CA ARG A 3 -1.93 8.99 3.83
C ARG A 3 -0.42 9.11 3.82
N ASP A 4 0.23 8.71 4.91
CA ASP A 4 1.68 8.68 5.00
C ASP A 4 2.27 7.94 3.79
N PRO A 5 3.19 8.56 3.04
CA PRO A 5 3.75 7.97 1.83
C PRO A 5 4.46 6.63 2.08
N ARG A 6 5.03 6.45 3.28
CA ARG A 6 5.80 5.25 3.66
C ARG A 6 4.86 4.07 3.90
N ASP A 7 3.77 4.27 4.63
CA ASP A 7 2.72 3.25 4.82
C ASP A 7 2.02 2.91 3.51
N ALA A 8 1.78 3.92 2.67
CA ALA A 8 1.21 3.74 1.34
C ALA A 8 2.12 2.88 0.46
N ALA A 9 3.45 3.10 0.49
CA ALA A 9 4.42 2.32 -0.26
C ALA A 9 4.42 0.84 0.15
N VAL A 10 4.48 0.54 1.46
CA VAL A 10 4.38 -0.84 1.98
C VAL A 10 3.07 -1.48 1.54
N SER A 11 1.95 -0.76 1.69
CA SER A 11 0.63 -1.27 1.30
C SER A 11 0.56 -1.59 -0.19
N ARG A 12 1.08 -0.72 -1.07
CA ARG A 12 1.12 -0.95 -2.52
C ARG A 12 1.98 -2.16 -2.88
N MET A 13 3.15 -2.30 -2.27
CA MET A 13 4.06 -3.42 -2.49
C MET A 13 3.38 -4.76 -2.15
N LEU A 14 2.71 -4.85 -1.00
CA LEU A 14 1.98 -6.06 -0.59
C LEU A 14 0.75 -6.32 -1.46
N TYR A 15 0.04 -5.27 -1.89
CA TYR A 15 -1.17 -5.38 -2.70
C TYR A 15 -0.90 -5.73 -4.18
N ARG A 16 0.36 -5.76 -4.62
CA ARG A 16 0.76 -5.94 -6.03
C ARG A 16 0.07 -7.11 -6.74
N TRP A 17 -0.22 -8.18 -6.02
CA TRP A 17 -0.75 -9.43 -6.55
C TRP A 17 -2.28 -9.56 -6.45
N HIS A 18 -3.00 -8.47 -6.17
CA HIS A 18 -4.46 -8.48 -6.01
C HIS A 18 -5.28 -8.88 -7.26
N LYS A 19 -4.65 -8.85 -8.45
CA LYS A 19 -5.19 -9.35 -9.73
C LYS A 19 -4.64 -10.75 -10.10
N GLY A 20 -3.90 -11.39 -9.20
CA GLY A 20 -3.22 -12.66 -9.42
C GLY A 20 -1.86 -12.51 -10.12
N HIS A 21 -1.21 -13.65 -10.35
CA HIS A 21 0.13 -13.76 -10.94
C HIS A 21 0.13 -14.48 -12.30
N LYS A 22 -1.00 -14.51 -13.02
CA LYS A 22 -1.07 -15.12 -14.35
C LYS A 22 -0.07 -14.46 -15.29
N GLY A 23 0.79 -15.26 -15.93
CA GLY A 23 1.90 -14.77 -16.77
C GLY A 23 3.10 -14.18 -16.03
N LYS A 24 3.09 -14.17 -14.69
CA LYS A 24 4.12 -13.57 -13.83
C LYS A 24 4.49 -14.47 -12.64
N LYS A 25 4.38 -15.80 -12.80
CA LYS A 25 4.58 -16.78 -11.73
C LYS A 25 5.97 -16.69 -11.09
N ASN A 26 7.02 -16.68 -11.90
CA ASN A 26 8.40 -16.59 -11.40
C ASN A 26 8.65 -15.28 -10.62
N GLN A 27 8.07 -14.17 -11.08
CA GLN A 27 8.16 -12.89 -10.37
C GLN A 27 7.47 -12.95 -9.01
N TYR A 28 6.26 -13.54 -8.98
CA TYR A 28 5.49 -13.73 -7.76
C TYR A 28 6.24 -14.58 -6.73
N GLU A 29 6.79 -15.72 -7.16
CA GLU A 29 7.54 -16.63 -6.29
C GLU A 29 8.80 -15.96 -5.75
N ALA A 30 9.56 -15.26 -6.60
CA ALA A 30 10.74 -14.52 -6.17
C ALA A 30 10.40 -13.40 -5.18
N HIS A 31 9.36 -12.61 -5.46
CA HIS A 31 8.89 -11.56 -4.56
C HIS A 31 8.41 -12.13 -3.21
N LEU A 32 7.58 -13.18 -3.23
CA LEU A 32 7.08 -13.82 -2.01
C LEU A 32 8.21 -14.43 -1.18
N ALA A 33 9.21 -15.05 -1.81
CA ALA A 33 10.37 -15.58 -1.11
C ALA A 33 11.16 -14.48 -0.38
N LEU A 34 11.31 -13.30 -0.98
CA LEU A 34 11.94 -12.16 -0.31
C LEU A 34 11.10 -11.62 0.85
N VAL A 35 9.78 -11.55 0.69
CA VAL A 35 8.87 -11.16 1.78
C VAL A 35 8.99 -12.14 2.95
N LEU A 36 8.96 -13.45 2.70
CA LEU A 36 9.14 -14.48 3.74
C LEU A 36 10.50 -14.39 4.43
N LYS A 37 11.57 -14.11 3.66
CA LYS A 37 12.91 -13.91 4.22
C LYS A 37 12.94 -12.69 5.15
N LYS A 38 12.37 -11.57 4.73
CA LYS A 38 12.26 -10.36 5.55
C LYS A 38 11.35 -10.56 6.76
N GLU A 39 10.25 -11.27 6.61
CA GLU A 39 9.33 -11.60 7.71
C GLU A 39 10.05 -12.31 8.84
N LYS A 40 10.89 -13.31 8.51
CA LYS A 40 11.70 -14.03 9.50
C LYS A 40 12.82 -13.19 10.11
N ASN A 41 13.38 -12.25 9.35
CA ASN A 41 14.43 -11.36 9.79
C ASN A 41 14.27 -10.00 9.10
N PRO A 42 13.61 -9.01 9.74
CA PRO A 42 13.25 -7.75 9.09
C PRO A 42 14.44 -6.90 8.63
N ALA A 43 15.62 -7.10 9.22
CA ALA A 43 16.85 -6.44 8.78
C ALA A 43 17.51 -7.08 7.54
N SER A 44 17.09 -8.29 7.14
CA SER A 44 17.80 -9.09 6.12
C SER A 44 17.59 -8.67 4.67
N VAL A 45 16.54 -7.91 4.38
CA VAL A 45 16.16 -7.45 3.04
C VAL A 45 15.64 -6.03 3.17
N SER A 46 16.17 -5.08 2.41
CA SER A 46 15.66 -3.70 2.39
C SER A 46 14.27 -3.65 1.73
N PHE A 47 13.48 -2.63 2.07
CA PHE A 47 12.19 -2.40 1.41
C PHE A 47 12.38 -2.10 -0.09
N ALA A 48 13.41 -1.34 -0.45
CA ALA A 48 13.79 -1.10 -1.84
C ALA A 48 14.04 -2.42 -2.60
N GLU A 49 14.72 -3.39 -1.99
CA GLU A 49 14.95 -4.72 -2.59
C GLU A 49 13.63 -5.45 -2.89
N LEU A 50 12.66 -5.43 -1.96
CA LEU A 50 11.32 -5.99 -2.23
C LEU A 50 10.65 -5.31 -3.44
N CYS A 51 10.73 -3.99 -3.52
CA CYS A 51 10.13 -3.21 -4.59
C CYS A 51 10.71 -3.50 -5.97
N ARG A 52 11.99 -3.89 -6.06
CA ARG A 52 12.60 -4.31 -7.34
C ARG A 52 11.88 -5.50 -7.96
N TYR A 53 11.30 -6.39 -7.15
CA TYR A 53 10.62 -7.61 -7.59
C TYR A 53 9.11 -7.45 -7.72
N SER A 54 8.51 -6.37 -7.20
CA SER A 54 7.07 -6.09 -7.32
C SER A 54 6.71 -5.17 -8.49
N GLY A 55 7.68 -4.68 -9.27
CA GLY A 55 7.48 -3.80 -10.43
C GLY A 55 6.54 -4.34 -11.52
N HIS A 56 5.97 -3.44 -12.32
CA HIS A 56 5.11 -3.80 -13.46
C HIS A 56 5.89 -3.99 -14.78
N ASN A 57 7.00 -3.27 -14.96
CA ASN A 57 7.76 -3.17 -16.21
C ASN A 57 9.17 -3.79 -16.03
N GLY A 58 9.24 -5.12 -16.02
CA GLY A 58 10.48 -5.87 -15.76
C GLY A 58 10.73 -6.13 -14.28
N TRP A 59 11.53 -7.16 -14.00
CA TRP A 59 11.98 -7.55 -12.65
C TRP A 59 13.25 -8.42 -12.74
N PRO A 60 14.20 -8.28 -11.80
CA PRO A 60 14.28 -7.20 -10.83
C PRO A 60 14.64 -5.86 -11.49
N ARG A 61 14.05 -4.76 -11.02
CA ARG A 61 14.41 -3.40 -11.47
C ARG A 61 15.68 -2.91 -10.77
N SER A 62 16.26 -1.80 -11.25
CA SER A 62 17.29 -1.09 -10.48
C SER A 62 16.66 -0.42 -9.24
N ILE A 63 17.47 -0.14 -8.22
CA ILE A 63 17.01 0.62 -7.05
C ILE A 63 16.66 2.06 -7.45
N ASP A 64 17.45 2.66 -8.34
CA ASP A 64 17.22 4.02 -8.83
C ASP A 64 15.85 4.14 -9.51
N ASP A 65 15.46 3.15 -10.33
CA ASP A 65 14.14 3.14 -10.95
C ASP A 65 13.00 3.03 -9.94
N VAL A 66 13.21 2.29 -8.84
CA VAL A 66 12.23 2.16 -7.76
C VAL A 66 12.05 3.50 -7.05
N VAL A 67 13.15 4.15 -6.68
CA VAL A 67 13.13 5.45 -5.99
C VAL A 67 12.60 6.55 -6.91
N ALA A 68 12.99 6.56 -8.18
CA ALA A 68 12.51 7.51 -9.17
C ALA A 68 11.00 7.40 -9.39
N GLU A 69 10.44 6.18 -9.41
CA GLU A 69 8.99 6.00 -9.49
C GLU A 69 8.27 6.56 -8.27
N GLU A 70 8.81 6.35 -7.07
CA GLU A 70 8.25 6.92 -5.84
C GLU A 70 8.31 8.45 -5.85
N ARG A 71 9.45 9.03 -6.26
CA ARG A 71 9.60 10.48 -6.44
C ARG A 71 8.56 11.03 -7.40
N VAL A 72 8.47 10.49 -8.62
CA VAL A 72 7.49 10.94 -9.62
C VAL A 72 6.05 10.83 -9.11
N ARG A 73 5.74 9.79 -8.33
CA ARG A 73 4.40 9.62 -7.75
C ARG A 73 4.07 10.75 -6.77
N TYR A 74 4.99 11.08 -5.88
CA TYR A 74 4.74 12.07 -4.85
C TYR A 74 4.95 13.51 -5.34
N ASP A 75 5.78 13.74 -6.35
CA ASP A 75 5.83 15.02 -7.07
C ASP A 75 4.47 15.31 -7.73
N ARG A 76 3.88 14.34 -8.43
CA ARG A 76 2.53 14.50 -9.01
C ARG A 76 1.45 14.74 -7.98
N MET A 77 1.54 14.08 -6.81
CA MET A 77 0.58 14.30 -5.72
C MET A 77 0.79 15.67 -5.08
N HIS A 78 2.04 16.11 -4.94
CA HIS A 78 2.39 17.44 -4.48
C HIS A 78 1.79 18.50 -5.41
N ASP A 79 2.05 18.40 -6.71
CA ASP A 79 1.55 19.33 -7.72
C ASP A 79 0.02 19.38 -7.72
N PHE A 80 -0.63 18.22 -7.66
CA PHE A 80 -2.08 18.14 -7.54
C PHE A 80 -2.62 18.87 -6.30
N VAL A 81 -1.97 18.73 -5.14
CA VAL A 81 -2.42 19.39 -3.90
C VAL A 81 -2.18 20.90 -3.96
N MET A 82 -1.09 21.36 -4.58
CA MET A 82 -0.82 22.79 -4.80
C MET A 82 -1.86 23.47 -5.69
N GLU A 83 -2.54 22.71 -6.56
CA GLU A 83 -3.61 23.20 -7.42
C GLU A 83 -4.99 23.23 -6.72
N LEU A 84 -5.13 22.68 -5.52
CA LEU A 84 -6.38 22.72 -4.76
C LEU A 84 -6.61 24.10 -4.17
N GLY A 85 -7.81 24.64 -4.34
CA GLY A 85 -8.23 25.87 -3.67
C GLY A 85 -8.59 25.65 -2.20
N ASP A 86 -8.84 26.76 -1.48
CA ASP A 86 -9.07 26.78 -0.03
C ASP A 86 -10.36 26.06 0.42
N ASP A 87 -11.27 25.77 -0.51
CA ASP A 87 -12.52 25.04 -0.23
C ASP A 87 -12.31 23.55 0.06
N TRP A 88 -11.09 23.02 -0.14
CA TRP A 88 -10.78 21.60 0.08
C TRP A 88 -10.29 21.33 1.49
N PHE A 89 -10.89 20.34 2.16
CA PHE A 89 -10.43 19.86 3.46
C PHE A 89 -9.47 18.67 3.36
N LEU A 90 -8.28 18.85 3.92
CA LEU A 90 -7.25 17.82 3.99
C LEU A 90 -7.45 16.90 5.21
N PHE A 91 -8.13 15.78 4.99
CA PHE A 91 -8.25 14.74 6.02
C PHE A 91 -7.15 13.67 5.90
N LYS A 92 -6.42 13.39 6.99
CA LYS A 92 -5.36 12.37 7.04
C LYS A 92 -5.90 11.00 7.42
N TYR A 93 -5.37 9.94 6.81
CA TYR A 93 -5.68 8.55 7.15
C TYR A 93 -5.41 8.25 8.61
N GLU A 94 -4.36 8.85 9.17
CA GLU A 94 -3.95 8.68 10.56
C GLU A 94 -5.03 9.23 11.52
N ASN A 95 -5.68 10.36 11.19
CA ASN A 95 -6.82 10.88 11.94
C ASN A 95 -8.03 9.95 11.86
N MET A 96 -8.29 9.36 10.69
CA MET A 96 -9.36 8.37 10.52
C MET A 96 -9.14 7.14 11.40
N ILE A 97 -7.90 6.65 11.50
CA ILE A 97 -7.55 5.51 12.37
C ILE A 97 -7.64 5.89 13.85
N ALA A 98 -7.24 7.12 14.22
CA ALA A 98 -7.32 7.60 15.60
C ALA A 98 -8.74 7.97 16.06
N GLY A 99 -9.72 8.00 15.14
CA GLY A 99 -11.09 8.45 15.46
C GLY A 99 -11.23 9.97 15.58
N ASN A 100 -10.24 10.74 15.11
CA ASN A 100 -10.21 12.19 15.21
C ASN A 100 -11.03 12.82 14.07
N PHE A 101 -12.36 12.82 14.21
CA PHE A 101 -13.29 13.30 13.18
C PHE A 101 -13.79 14.73 13.37
N ASP A 102 -13.48 15.39 14.49
CA ASP A 102 -14.08 16.70 14.84
C ASP A 102 -13.93 17.75 13.74
N ALA A 103 -12.70 17.98 13.27
CA ALA A 103 -12.43 18.92 12.18
C ALA A 103 -13.09 18.52 10.85
N LEU A 104 -13.22 17.21 10.59
CA LEU A 104 -13.94 16.72 9.40
C LEU A 104 -15.45 16.98 9.53
N ASN A 105 -16.02 16.73 10.70
CA ASN A 105 -17.44 16.93 10.97
C ASN A 105 -17.81 18.42 10.88
N GLU A 106 -16.94 19.30 11.40
CA GLU A 106 -17.08 20.75 11.26
C GLU A 106 -17.08 21.18 9.79
N TYR A 107 -16.10 20.71 9.02
CA TYR A 107 -16.03 20.99 7.58
C TYR A 107 -17.26 20.48 6.81
N LEU A 108 -17.75 19.27 7.12
CA LEU A 108 -18.90 18.67 6.44
C LEU A 108 -20.25 19.24 6.90
N GLY A 109 -20.31 19.86 8.08
CA GLY A 109 -21.54 20.31 8.71
C GLY A 109 -22.41 19.18 9.29
N PHE A 110 -21.87 17.96 9.42
CA PHE A 110 -22.56 16.82 10.04
C PHE A 110 -21.59 15.79 10.62
N ALA A 111 -22.07 14.99 11.58
CA ALA A 111 -21.29 13.93 12.20
C ALA A 111 -21.19 12.69 11.30
N VAL A 112 -19.96 12.27 11.00
CA VAL A 112 -19.68 11.04 10.24
C VAL A 112 -19.88 9.81 11.13
N LYS A 113 -20.46 8.75 10.57
CA LYS A 113 -20.58 7.44 11.24
C LYS A 113 -19.24 6.71 11.25
N VAL A 114 -18.83 6.23 12.42
CA VAL A 114 -17.50 5.63 12.66
C VAL A 114 -17.51 4.10 12.50
N ASP A 115 -18.69 3.49 12.42
CA ASP A 115 -18.93 2.04 12.39
C ASP A 115 -19.12 1.45 10.97
N ALA A 116 -18.83 2.22 9.93
CA ALA A 116 -18.97 1.75 8.55
C ALA A 116 -17.94 0.66 8.22
N GLU A 117 -18.40 -0.56 7.98
CA GLU A 117 -17.55 -1.65 7.50
C GLU A 117 -17.52 -1.73 5.97
N VAL A 118 -16.40 -2.19 5.41
CA VAL A 118 -16.31 -2.50 3.98
C VAL A 118 -17.18 -3.74 3.71
N PRO A 119 -18.27 -3.64 2.94
CA PRO A 119 -19.18 -4.77 2.79
C PRO A 119 -18.48 -5.92 2.07
N VAL A 120 -18.49 -7.11 2.68
CA VAL A 120 -17.85 -8.33 2.16
C VAL A 120 -18.38 -8.67 0.74
N SER A 121 -19.66 -8.38 0.50
CA SER A 121 -20.36 -8.59 -0.77
C SER A 121 -19.75 -7.84 -1.96
N THR A 122 -18.98 -6.78 -1.73
CA THR A 122 -18.40 -5.97 -2.83
C THR A 122 -17.11 -6.57 -3.41
N GLY A 123 -16.57 -7.64 -2.80
CA GLY A 123 -15.25 -8.17 -3.13
C GLY A 123 -14.08 -7.22 -2.79
N LYS A 124 -14.35 -6.06 -2.18
CA LYS A 124 -13.36 -5.06 -1.74
C LYS A 124 -12.78 -5.37 -0.36
N ALA A 125 -13.32 -6.35 0.37
CA ALA A 125 -12.78 -6.79 1.67
C ALA A 125 -11.28 -7.14 1.60
N LYS A 126 -10.79 -7.59 0.44
CA LYS A 126 -9.36 -7.87 0.20
C LYS A 126 -8.44 -6.64 0.31
N VAL A 127 -8.99 -5.43 0.28
CA VAL A 127 -8.23 -4.17 0.44
C VAL A 127 -7.91 -3.91 1.92
N VAL A 128 -8.71 -4.47 2.83
CA VAL A 128 -8.50 -4.34 4.28
C VAL A 128 -7.37 -5.29 4.72
N ARG A 129 -6.43 -4.76 5.51
CA ARG A 129 -5.27 -5.48 6.06
C ARG A 129 -5.20 -5.30 7.58
N LYS A 130 -4.45 -4.31 8.06
CA LYS A 130 -4.18 -4.09 9.50
C LYS A 130 -5.01 -2.96 10.14
N LYS A 131 -5.68 -2.11 9.33
CA LYS A 131 -6.37 -0.88 9.78
C LYS A 131 -5.53 -0.06 10.78
N ALA A 132 -4.24 0.08 10.51
CA ALA A 132 -3.27 0.77 11.35
C ALA A 132 -2.37 1.69 10.51
N SER A 133 -1.67 2.60 11.18
CA SER A 133 -0.66 3.49 10.60
C SER A 133 0.68 3.34 11.35
N GLY A 134 1.77 3.79 10.74
CA GLY A 134 3.14 3.67 11.27
C GLY A 134 3.78 2.29 11.06
N ASP A 135 3.11 1.37 10.37
CA ASP A 135 3.60 0.01 10.15
C ASP A 135 4.88 0.02 9.30
N TRP A 136 5.08 1.05 8.46
CA TRP A 136 6.33 1.26 7.69
C TRP A 136 7.61 1.16 8.52
N ARG A 137 7.58 1.50 9.82
CA ARG A 137 8.72 1.39 10.74
C ARG A 137 9.21 -0.04 10.93
N GLN A 138 8.33 -1.01 10.76
CA GLN A 138 8.61 -2.46 10.80
C GLN A 138 9.28 -2.95 9.50
N TRP A 139 9.10 -2.21 8.42
CA TRP A 139 9.48 -2.62 7.07
C TRP A 139 10.75 -1.94 6.57
N PHE A 140 11.00 -0.70 6.97
CA PHE A 140 12.12 0.06 6.44
C PHE A 140 13.41 -0.33 7.16
N THR A 141 14.50 -0.35 6.41
CA THR A 141 15.86 -0.42 6.94
C THR A 141 16.50 0.97 6.91
N LYS A 142 17.67 1.14 7.54
CA LYS A 142 18.42 2.41 7.48
C LYS A 142 18.72 2.83 6.04
N GLN A 143 19.03 1.87 5.17
CA GLN A 143 19.25 2.13 3.74
C GLN A 143 17.99 2.68 3.07
N ASP A 144 16.81 2.18 3.42
CA ASP A 144 15.55 2.66 2.85
C ASP A 144 15.25 4.10 3.25
N VAL A 145 15.61 4.49 4.48
CA VAL A 145 15.47 5.88 4.95
C VAL A 145 16.26 6.82 4.05
N GLU A 146 17.54 6.52 3.81
CA GLU A 146 18.41 7.35 2.95
C GLU A 146 17.87 7.46 1.51
N LEU A 147 17.31 6.37 0.97
CA LEU A 147 16.78 6.32 -0.39
C LEU A 147 15.46 7.08 -0.55
N PHE A 148 14.51 6.87 0.36
CA PHE A 148 13.14 7.34 0.20
C PHE A 148 12.86 8.70 0.86
N LYS A 149 13.62 9.11 1.88
CA LYS A 149 13.49 10.45 2.50
C LYS A 149 13.50 11.59 1.47
N PRO A 150 14.48 11.68 0.55
CA PRO A 150 14.48 12.75 -0.45
C PRO A 150 13.40 12.60 -1.52
N ALA A 151 12.80 11.41 -1.70
CA ALA A 151 11.72 11.19 -2.66
C ALA A 151 10.35 11.62 -2.12
N TYR A 152 10.14 11.58 -0.80
CA TYR A 152 8.87 11.96 -0.17
C TYR A 152 8.85 13.37 0.39
N LYS A 153 10.02 14.02 0.56
CA LYS A 153 10.16 15.30 1.25
C LYS A 153 9.14 16.37 0.83
N GLY A 154 9.05 16.67 -0.47
CA GLY A 154 8.20 17.77 -0.95
C GLY A 154 6.72 17.55 -0.62
N TYR A 155 6.19 16.37 -0.91
CA TYR A 155 4.81 16.03 -0.56
C TYR A 155 4.59 15.99 0.96
N MET A 156 5.52 15.42 1.74
CA MET A 156 5.39 15.36 3.20
C MET A 156 5.34 16.75 3.83
N GLU A 157 6.19 17.66 3.35
CA GLU A 157 6.23 19.06 3.78
C GLU A 157 4.89 19.76 3.50
N LEU A 158 4.39 19.65 2.26
CA LEU A 158 3.11 20.24 1.85
C LEU A 158 1.92 19.76 2.67
N ILE A 159 1.88 18.48 3.02
CA ILE A 159 0.78 17.87 3.80
C ILE A 159 0.95 18.08 5.31
N GLY A 160 2.09 18.63 5.76
CA GLY A 160 2.42 18.81 7.16
C GLY A 160 2.64 17.48 7.89
N TYR A 161 3.33 16.54 7.28
CA TYR A 161 3.93 15.39 7.98
C TYR A 161 5.27 15.81 8.58
N ASP A 162 5.65 15.20 9.72
CA ASP A 162 6.96 15.44 10.34
C ASP A 162 8.08 14.91 9.42
N LEU A 163 8.98 15.81 9.01
CA LEU A 163 10.09 15.51 8.10
C LEU A 163 11.28 14.85 8.81
N ASP A 164 11.36 14.97 10.13
CA ASP A 164 12.44 14.43 10.96
C ASP A 164 12.09 13.07 11.55
N ASP A 165 10.80 12.76 11.66
CA ASP A 165 10.31 11.45 12.07
C ASP A 165 10.66 10.36 11.04
N TRP A 166 11.85 9.78 11.16
CA TRP A 166 12.30 8.60 10.41
C TRP A 166 12.73 7.45 11.33
N ALA A 167 12.26 7.48 12.59
CA ALA A 167 12.56 6.45 13.57
C ALA A 167 12.04 5.08 13.11
N LEU A 168 12.94 4.12 13.01
CA LEU A 168 12.58 2.72 12.74
C LEU A 168 12.22 2.03 14.05
N ASP A 169 11.45 0.94 13.96
CA ASP A 169 11.21 0.11 15.14
C ASP A 169 12.52 -0.55 15.57
N GLU A 170 12.83 -0.53 16.87
CA GLU A 170 14.05 -1.15 17.42
C GLU A 170 14.00 -2.68 17.33
N ASN A 171 12.81 -3.26 17.43
CA ASN A 171 12.57 -4.69 17.41
C ASN A 171 11.51 -5.01 16.37
N PRO A 172 11.84 -4.88 15.07
CA PRO A 172 10.83 -4.93 14.05
C PRO A 172 10.14 -6.29 13.98
N VAL A 173 8.81 -6.29 13.85
CA VAL A 173 7.99 -7.49 13.68
C VAL A 173 7.09 -7.33 12.46
N ILE A 174 7.24 -8.24 11.50
CA ILE A 174 6.37 -8.32 10.32
C ILE A 174 5.42 -9.50 10.53
N GLU A 175 4.14 -9.19 10.73
CA GLU A 175 3.13 -10.21 11.01
C GLU A 175 2.72 -10.94 9.72
N PRO A 176 2.77 -12.28 9.69
CA PRO A 176 2.45 -13.07 8.48
C PRO A 176 1.04 -12.78 7.95
N GLU A 177 0.06 -12.66 8.85
CA GLU A 177 -1.36 -12.37 8.52
C GLU A 177 -1.51 -11.14 7.63
N TYR A 178 -0.68 -10.11 7.88
CA TYR A 178 -0.69 -8.85 7.17
C TYR A 178 0.46 -8.71 6.16
N SER A 179 1.12 -9.81 5.80
CA SER A 179 2.25 -9.80 4.86
C SER A 179 2.21 -10.99 3.90
N SER A 180 2.92 -12.08 4.17
CA SER A 180 3.02 -13.24 3.28
C SER A 180 1.67 -13.95 3.08
N VAL A 181 0.94 -14.21 4.17
CA VAL A 181 -0.40 -14.83 4.13
C VAL A 181 -1.37 -13.93 3.38
N TYR A 182 -1.27 -12.61 3.57
CA TYR A 182 -2.05 -11.65 2.81
C TYR A 182 -1.78 -11.73 1.30
N ILE A 183 -0.51 -11.72 0.87
CA ILE A 183 -0.10 -11.85 -0.53
C ILE A 183 -0.63 -13.16 -1.16
N GLN A 184 -0.51 -14.27 -0.44
CA GLN A 184 -0.99 -15.58 -0.88
C GLN A 184 -2.52 -15.57 -1.06
N ASN A 185 -3.25 -15.03 -0.08
CA ASN A 185 -4.71 -14.93 -0.12
C ASN A 185 -5.21 -14.03 -1.26
N LEU A 186 -4.52 -12.92 -1.54
CA LEU A 186 -4.83 -12.06 -2.68
C LEU A 186 -4.75 -12.81 -4.02
N SER A 187 -3.71 -13.63 -4.16
CA SER A 187 -3.43 -14.38 -5.39
C SER A 187 -4.44 -15.51 -5.60
N SER A 188 -4.74 -16.27 -4.54
CA SER A 188 -5.73 -17.36 -4.58
C SER A 188 -7.12 -16.84 -4.92
N LYS A 189 -7.57 -15.74 -4.28
CA LYS A 189 -8.88 -15.12 -4.57
C LYS A 189 -8.99 -14.61 -6.01
N ALA A 190 -7.89 -14.11 -6.58
CA ALA A 190 -7.88 -13.68 -7.98
C ALA A 190 -8.05 -14.86 -8.95
N ALA A 191 -7.43 -16.01 -8.67
CA ALA A 191 -7.59 -17.22 -9.47
C ALA A 191 -9.04 -17.73 -9.45
N SER A 192 -9.68 -17.78 -8.27
CA SER A 192 -11.08 -18.18 -8.13
C SER A 192 -12.04 -17.27 -8.90
N ASN A 193 -11.83 -15.95 -8.85
CA ASN A 193 -12.65 -14.98 -9.58
C ASN A 193 -12.53 -15.10 -11.11
N ILE A 194 -11.36 -15.50 -11.64
CA ILE A 194 -11.17 -15.75 -13.07
C ILE A 194 -11.95 -16.99 -13.51
N ILE A 195 -11.92 -18.06 -12.70
CA ILE A 195 -12.65 -19.31 -12.98
C ILE A 195 -14.16 -19.06 -12.98
N LEU A 196 -14.67 -18.37 -11.95
CA LEU A 196 -16.10 -18.03 -11.85
C LEU A 196 -16.58 -17.22 -13.07
N ARG A 197 -15.85 -16.17 -13.47
CA ARG A 197 -16.21 -15.38 -14.67
C ARG A 197 -16.17 -16.19 -15.95
N PHE A 198 -15.23 -17.13 -16.06
CA PHE A 198 -15.14 -18.01 -17.22
C PHE A 198 -16.34 -18.97 -17.28
N MET A 199 -16.70 -19.58 -16.14
CA MET A 199 -17.89 -20.44 -16.03
C MET A 199 -19.17 -19.66 -16.33
N ASP A 200 -19.35 -18.46 -15.79
CA ASP A 200 -20.49 -17.59 -16.08
C ASP A 200 -20.59 -17.26 -17.58
N SER A 201 -19.46 -16.97 -18.24
CA SER A 201 -19.42 -16.68 -19.68
C SER A 201 -19.79 -17.90 -20.54
N ILE A 202 -19.48 -19.10 -20.08
CA ILE A 202 -19.84 -20.35 -20.73
C ILE A 202 -21.33 -20.64 -20.54
N VAL A 203 -21.84 -20.51 -19.31
CA VAL A 203 -23.26 -20.69 -19.01
C VAL A 203 -24.13 -19.72 -19.81
N GLN A 204 -23.74 -18.43 -19.89
CA GLN A 204 -24.43 -17.44 -20.72
C GLN A 204 -24.39 -17.74 -22.22
N ARG A 205 -23.34 -18.43 -22.71
CA ARG A 205 -23.25 -18.86 -24.10
C ARG A 205 -24.05 -20.13 -24.39
N MET A 206 -24.23 -21.01 -23.42
CA MET A 206 -25.06 -22.22 -23.56
C MET A 206 -26.56 -21.95 -23.34
N ALA A 207 -26.91 -20.87 -22.64
CA ALA A 207 -28.29 -20.44 -22.43
C ALA A 207 -28.84 -19.56 -23.59
N LYS A 208 -28.12 -19.48 -24.71
CA LYS A 208 -28.48 -18.76 -25.93
C LYS A 208 -28.59 -19.75 -27.08
#